data_AF-A0A9D5ZW62-F1
#
_entry.id   AF-A0A9D5ZW62-F1
#
_cell.length_a   1.000
_cell.length_b   1.000
_cell.length_c   1.000
_cell.angle_alpha   90.00
_cell.angle_beta   90.00
_cell.angle_gamma   90.00
#
_symmetry.space_group_name_H-M   'P 1'
#
loop_
_entity.id
_entity.type
_entity.pdbx_description
1 polymer ?
#
loop_
_entity_poly.entity_id
_entity_poly.type
_entity_poly.pdbx_seq_one_letter_code
_entity_poly.pdbx_strand_id
1 'polypeptide(L)'
;MEKHLLVTISDDPRMFYGLNFLTRFFTAKDTLRLTLLHIAAGAAAVWPEEMNYESIARRDGRARDIEEKGRAALEAAEKMLLAGGFDKSRLHTKLVFGGFSRNKIILHEGEAGLYDAVVLGQRGYDTLRDLLDHSLSLDLLRGAFPFPLWICRLPKFGRKNVLVAVDGSEPSLRIADHAGFILSRGPGHDIVLFHVAGPKSAAPGPEFFDECRELIAKAGFPFDRIRTKTVVAAGVPAAILAEAESGRYAAVALGRTGIGKSGDKDKGAAPKAFFGAVSNDIFHNLAGAVMWVSR
;
A
#
# COMPACT_ATOMS: atom_id res chain seq x y z
N MET A 1 15.93 -6.77 12.26
CA MET A 1 16.06 -5.59 11.38
C MET A 1 14.89 -4.66 11.66
N GLU A 2 15.14 -3.35 11.75
CA GLU A 2 14.10 -2.31 11.80
C GLU A 2 13.38 -2.24 10.45
N LYS A 3 12.07 -1.96 10.44
CA LYS A 3 11.29 -1.77 9.21
C LYS A 3 11.04 -0.29 8.97
N HIS A 4 11.33 0.21 7.78
CA HIS A 4 11.18 1.63 7.45
C HIS A 4 10.06 1.85 6.44
N LEU A 5 8.99 2.54 6.87
CA LEU A 5 7.82 2.81 6.04
C LEU A 5 7.75 4.30 5.66
N LEU A 6 7.41 4.58 4.40
CA LEU A 6 7.01 5.91 3.96
C LEU A 6 5.50 6.03 4.08
N VAL A 7 4.99 7.06 4.75
CA VAL A 7 3.56 7.26 4.98
C VAL A 7 3.12 8.59 4.42
N THR A 8 2.19 8.56 3.47
CA THR A 8 1.63 9.80 2.90
C THR A 8 0.63 10.44 3.86
N ILE A 9 0.77 11.75 4.08
CA ILE A 9 -0.01 12.52 5.06
C ILE A 9 -0.94 13.49 4.33
N SER A 10 -2.24 13.35 4.60
CA SER A 10 -3.28 14.29 4.16
C SER A 10 -3.13 15.64 4.87
N ASP A 11 -3.63 16.73 4.29
CA ASP A 11 -3.79 17.98 5.08
C ASP A 11 -5.00 17.94 6.03
N ASP A 12 -5.83 16.89 5.91
CA ASP A 12 -7.01 16.65 6.75
C ASP A 12 -6.72 15.50 7.72
N PRO A 13 -6.54 15.77 9.03
CA PRO A 13 -6.31 14.75 10.04
C PRO A 13 -7.39 13.66 10.12
N ARG A 14 -8.62 13.95 9.69
CA ARG A 14 -9.71 12.96 9.65
C ARG A 14 -9.43 11.83 8.64
N MET A 15 -8.54 12.09 7.68
CA MET A 15 -8.12 11.16 6.63
C MET A 15 -6.82 10.42 6.95
N PHE A 16 -6.35 10.42 8.21
CA PHE A 16 -5.16 9.70 8.68
C PHE A 16 -5.37 8.18 8.77
N TYR A 17 -5.94 7.57 7.74
CA TYR A 17 -6.24 6.14 7.70
C TYR A 17 -4.98 5.27 7.81
N GLY A 18 -3.89 5.66 7.14
CA GLY A 18 -2.60 4.98 7.26
C GLY A 18 -2.05 5.00 8.69
N LEU A 19 -2.06 6.17 9.34
CA LEU A 19 -1.57 6.29 10.73
C LEU A 19 -2.45 5.50 11.70
N ASN A 20 -3.77 5.55 11.52
CA ASN A 20 -4.72 4.79 12.34
C ASN A 20 -4.48 3.29 12.22
N PHE A 21 -4.25 2.81 10.99
CA PHE A 21 -3.88 1.42 10.73
C PHE A 21 -2.57 1.06 11.43
N LEU A 22 -1.49 1.78 11.17
CA LEU A 22 -0.16 1.49 11.74
C LEU A 22 -0.16 1.48 13.27
N THR A 23 -0.86 2.44 13.87
CA THR A 23 -0.96 2.57 15.33
C THR A 23 -1.63 1.36 15.99
N ARG A 24 -2.60 0.74 15.31
CA ARG A 24 -3.41 -0.35 15.88
C ARG A 24 -2.92 -1.72 15.45
N PHE A 25 -2.42 -1.83 14.23
CA PHE A 25 -1.93 -3.08 13.65
C PHE A 25 -0.62 -3.51 14.31
N PHE A 26 0.35 -2.61 14.44
CA PHE A 26 1.62 -2.96 15.08
C PHE A 26 1.53 -2.76 16.58
N THR A 27 1.75 -3.82 17.36
CA THR A 27 1.89 -3.71 18.83
C THR A 27 3.30 -3.26 19.21
N ALA A 28 4.32 -3.86 18.58
CA ALA A 28 5.74 -3.55 18.79
C ALA A 28 6.18 -2.33 17.97
N LYS A 29 5.92 -1.11 18.46
CA LYS A 29 6.20 0.15 17.76
C LYS A 29 7.69 0.42 17.55
N ASP A 30 8.54 -0.13 18.41
CA ASP A 30 10.00 -0.06 18.35
C ASP A 30 10.60 -0.82 17.16
N THR A 31 9.80 -1.63 16.46
CA THR A 31 10.23 -2.34 15.26
C THR A 31 10.10 -1.50 13.99
N LEU A 32 9.41 -0.37 14.07
CA LEU A 32 9.10 0.49 12.94
C LEU A 32 9.84 1.83 13.03
N ARG A 33 10.30 2.29 11.88
CA ARG A 33 10.67 3.67 11.60
C ARG A 33 9.72 4.22 10.55
N LEU A 34 9.25 5.44 10.73
CA LEU A 34 8.27 6.06 9.84
C LEU A 34 8.82 7.37 9.28
N THR A 35 8.77 7.52 7.96
CA THR A 35 8.87 8.83 7.30
C THR A 35 7.48 9.29 6.91
N LEU A 36 7.04 10.42 7.46
CA LEU A 36 5.77 11.07 7.21
C LEU A 36 5.95 12.09 6.08
N LEU A 37 5.38 11.81 4.91
CA LEU A 37 5.49 12.65 3.72
C LEU A 37 4.21 13.43 3.50
N HIS A 38 4.30 14.76 3.60
CA HIS A 38 3.27 15.66 3.14
C HIS A 38 3.69 16.28 1.81
N ILE A 39 2.83 16.14 0.78
CA ILE A 39 3.03 16.77 -0.53
C ILE A 39 2.06 17.95 -0.62
N ALA A 40 2.60 19.14 -0.42
CA ALA A 40 1.87 20.39 -0.55
C ALA A 40 1.40 20.60 -1.99
N ALA A 41 0.20 21.17 -2.17
CA ALA A 41 -0.24 21.63 -3.48
C ALA A 41 0.72 22.71 -3.99
N GLY A 42 1.10 22.68 -5.27
CA GLY A 42 1.89 23.77 -5.84
C GLY A 42 1.12 25.08 -5.75
N ALA A 43 1.79 26.18 -5.37
CA ALA A 43 1.22 27.51 -5.56
C ALA A 43 0.95 27.69 -7.07
N ALA A 44 -0.23 28.18 -7.44
CA ALA A 44 -0.57 28.41 -8.84
C ALA A 44 0.51 29.28 -9.50
N ALA A 45 0.97 28.88 -10.68
CA ALA A 45 1.90 29.68 -11.46
C ALA A 45 1.23 31.02 -11.79
N VAL A 46 1.94 32.13 -11.54
CA VAL A 46 1.55 33.45 -12.05
C VAL A 46 2.22 33.60 -13.40
N TRP A 47 1.43 33.75 -14.46
CA TRP A 47 1.96 33.94 -15.80
C TRP A 47 2.72 35.26 -15.90
N PRO A 48 3.78 35.38 -16.73
CA PRO A 48 4.57 36.60 -16.84
C PRO A 48 3.74 37.85 -17.15
N GLU A 49 2.66 37.68 -17.92
CA GLU A 49 1.71 38.73 -18.33
C GLU A 49 0.84 39.24 -17.16
N GLU A 50 0.71 38.48 -16.08
CA GLU A 50 -0.07 38.79 -14.88
C GLU A 50 0.81 39.16 -13.67
N MET A 51 2.13 39.24 -13.86
CA MET A 51 3.08 39.59 -12.80
C MET A 51 3.01 41.08 -12.46
N ASN A 52 2.50 41.37 -11.26
CA ASN A 52 2.53 42.67 -10.63
C ASN A 52 2.78 42.49 -9.12
N TYR A 53 3.00 43.59 -8.38
CA TYR A 53 3.33 43.52 -6.96
C TYR A 53 2.25 42.78 -6.14
N GLU A 54 0.97 42.99 -6.45
CA GLU A 54 -0.14 42.31 -5.77
C GLU A 54 -0.20 40.81 -6.10
N SER A 55 0.02 40.42 -7.36
CA SER A 55 -0.01 39.01 -7.76
C SER A 55 1.17 38.24 -7.18
N ILE A 56 2.34 38.86 -7.04
CA ILE A 56 3.50 38.30 -6.33
C ILE A 56 3.20 38.17 -4.82
N ALA A 57 2.70 39.23 -4.17
CA ALA A 57 2.37 39.18 -2.74
C ALA A 57 1.28 38.13 -2.43
N ARG A 58 0.26 37.99 -3.30
CA ARG A 58 -0.77 36.94 -3.20
C ARG A 58 -0.17 35.55 -3.40
N ARG A 59 0.79 35.39 -4.31
CA ARG A 59 1.49 34.11 -4.53
C ARG A 59 2.31 33.72 -3.30
N ASP A 60 3.08 34.66 -2.76
CA ASP A 60 3.93 34.42 -1.59
C ASP A 60 3.10 34.18 -0.32
N GLY A 61 2.00 34.91 -0.14
CA GLY A 61 1.03 34.65 0.92
C GLY A 61 0.44 33.24 0.83
N ARG A 62 -0.06 32.85 -0.36
CA ARG A 62 -0.55 31.47 -0.59
C ARG A 62 0.52 30.41 -0.37
N ALA A 63 1.77 30.66 -0.76
CA ALA A 63 2.86 29.72 -0.54
C ALA A 63 3.13 29.51 0.94
N ARG A 64 3.11 30.58 1.75
CA ARG A 64 3.22 30.50 3.22
C ARG A 64 2.05 29.75 3.83
N ASP A 65 0.81 30.06 3.44
CA ASP A 65 -0.38 29.36 3.94
C ASP A 65 -0.33 27.85 3.64
N ILE A 66 0.14 27.48 2.44
CA ILE A 66 0.32 26.09 2.02
C ILE A 66 1.39 25.40 2.87
N GLU A 67 2.52 26.06 3.10
CA GLU A 67 3.59 25.56 3.96
C GLU A 67 3.12 25.33 5.39
N GLU A 68 2.49 26.35 6.00
CA GLU A 68 1.96 26.29 7.36
C GLU A 68 0.94 25.15 7.50
N LYS A 69 0.02 25.02 6.54
CA LYS A 69 -0.95 23.91 6.52
C LYS A 69 -0.26 22.55 6.44
N GLY A 70 0.79 22.42 5.63
CA GLY A 70 1.56 21.19 5.50
C GLY A 70 2.32 20.83 6.78
N ARG A 71 2.92 21.83 7.45
CA ARG A 71 3.60 21.65 8.75
C ARG A 71 2.61 21.25 9.83
N ALA A 72 1.49 21.94 9.94
CA ALA A 72 0.43 21.62 10.90
C ALA A 72 -0.11 20.18 10.71
N ALA A 73 -0.25 19.73 9.46
CA ALA A 73 -0.66 18.36 9.18
C ALA A 73 0.38 17.32 9.64
N LEU A 74 1.67 17.59 9.42
CA LEU A 74 2.77 16.73 9.89
C LEU A 74 2.85 16.70 11.42
N GLU A 75 2.72 17.85 12.08
CA GLU A 75 2.70 17.93 13.55
C GLU A 75 1.51 17.16 14.14
N ALA A 76 0.32 17.28 13.53
CA ALA A 76 -0.85 16.51 13.94
C ALA A 76 -0.63 15.00 13.77
N ALA A 77 0.01 14.59 12.67
CA ALA A 77 0.35 13.19 12.41
C ALA A 77 1.34 12.64 13.45
N GLU A 78 2.39 13.40 13.77
CA GLU A 78 3.34 13.03 14.81
C GLU A 78 2.68 12.93 16.18
N LYS A 79 1.88 13.93 16.58
CA LYS A 79 1.15 13.93 17.84
C LYS A 79 0.27 12.68 17.98
N MET A 80 -0.41 12.30 16.90
CA MET A 80 -1.23 11.08 16.86
C MET A 80 -0.38 9.81 17.05
N LEU A 81 0.77 9.70 16.40
CA LEU A 81 1.66 8.54 16.52
C LEU A 81 2.29 8.45 17.92
N LEU A 82 2.71 9.58 18.50
CA LEU A 82 3.23 9.63 19.86
C LEU A 82 2.17 9.19 20.87
N ALA A 83 0.93 9.68 20.74
CA ALA A 83 -0.20 9.21 21.56
C ALA A 83 -0.52 7.72 21.33
N GLY A 84 -0.18 7.20 20.15
CA GLY A 84 -0.26 5.79 19.77
C GLY A 84 0.91 4.91 20.24
N GLY A 85 1.86 5.48 20.98
CA GLY A 85 3.00 4.76 21.57
C GLY A 85 4.23 4.65 20.66
N PHE A 86 4.32 5.41 19.57
CA PHE A 86 5.57 5.52 18.80
C PHE A 86 6.58 6.44 19.50
N ASP A 87 7.86 6.11 19.35
CA ASP A 87 8.94 6.96 19.82
C ASP A 87 9.25 8.08 18.81
N LYS A 88 9.44 9.31 19.29
CA LYS A 88 9.73 10.48 18.45
C LYS A 88 11.00 10.29 17.60
N SER A 89 12.03 9.63 18.12
CA SER A 89 13.29 9.37 17.39
C SER A 89 13.09 8.48 16.16
N ARG A 90 11.97 7.74 16.09
CA ARG A 90 11.62 6.85 14.97
C ARG A 90 10.73 7.54 13.94
N LEU A 91 10.32 8.79 14.18
CA LEU A 91 9.46 9.57 13.30
C LEU A 91 10.30 10.63 12.58
N HIS A 92 10.18 10.67 11.26
CA HIS A 92 10.82 11.66 10.42
C HIS A 92 9.75 12.34 9.58
N THR A 93 9.78 13.66 9.45
CA THR A 93 8.81 14.41 8.63
C THR A 93 9.47 14.95 7.38
N LYS A 94 8.79 14.85 6.24
CA LYS A 94 9.18 15.46 4.97
C LYS A 94 8.00 16.27 4.43
N LEU A 95 8.23 17.58 4.28
CA LEU A 95 7.33 18.47 3.57
C LEU A 95 7.92 18.74 2.19
N VAL A 96 7.18 18.38 1.13
CA VAL A 96 7.61 18.57 -0.26
C VAL A 96 6.61 19.48 -0.97
N PHE A 97 7.13 20.51 -1.64
CA PHE A 97 6.34 21.45 -2.44
C PHE A 97 6.29 21.02 -3.90
N GLY A 98 5.12 21.16 -4.53
CA GLY A 98 4.87 20.66 -5.88
C GLY A 98 5.59 21.44 -6.98
N GLY A 99 6.45 20.74 -7.74
CA GLY A 99 6.90 21.10 -9.10
C GLY A 99 6.64 19.99 -10.14
N PHE A 100 6.18 18.82 -9.69
CA PHE A 100 5.81 17.64 -10.48
C PHE A 100 4.48 17.06 -10.00
N SER A 101 3.89 16.12 -10.76
CA SER A 101 2.71 15.39 -10.30
C SER A 101 3.01 14.60 -9.01
N ARG A 102 2.05 14.53 -8.08
CA ARG A 102 2.23 13.89 -6.76
C ARG A 102 2.75 12.46 -6.86
N ASN A 103 2.30 11.70 -7.87
CA ASN A 103 2.74 10.32 -8.09
C ASN A 103 4.23 10.23 -8.38
N LYS A 104 4.79 11.16 -9.16
CA LYS A 104 6.23 11.20 -9.43
C LYS A 104 7.03 11.50 -8.17
N ILE A 105 6.49 12.32 -7.27
CA ILE A 105 7.12 12.61 -5.97
C ILE A 105 7.09 11.36 -5.07
N ILE A 106 5.93 10.69 -4.93
CA ILE A 106 5.81 9.46 -4.15
C ILE A 106 6.72 8.36 -4.69
N LEU A 107 6.75 8.22 -6.02
CA LEU A 107 7.62 7.32 -6.74
C LEU A 107 9.10 7.59 -6.41
N HIS A 108 9.55 8.81 -6.69
CA HIS A 108 10.94 9.20 -6.48
C HIS A 108 11.37 9.04 -5.03
N GLU A 109 10.54 9.49 -4.09
CA GLU A 109 10.82 9.36 -2.66
C GLU A 109 10.85 7.87 -2.25
N GLY A 110 9.88 7.07 -2.73
CA GLY A 110 9.82 5.64 -2.47
C GLY A 110 11.06 4.88 -2.95
N GLU A 111 11.55 5.19 -4.16
CA GLU A 111 12.76 4.57 -4.73
C GLU A 111 14.04 5.04 -4.03
N ALA A 112 14.17 6.34 -3.80
CA ALA A 112 15.38 6.93 -3.22
C ALA A 112 15.55 6.60 -1.73
N GLY A 113 14.45 6.45 -1.00
CA GLY A 113 14.47 6.24 0.45
C GLY A 113 14.63 4.78 0.89
N LEU A 114 14.66 3.82 -0.04
CA LEU A 114 14.78 2.38 0.23
C LEU A 114 13.78 1.89 1.30
N TYR A 115 12.55 2.38 1.22
CA TYR A 115 11.49 2.02 2.15
C TYR A 115 11.03 0.58 1.93
N ASP A 116 10.73 -0.13 3.03
CA ASP A 116 10.19 -1.48 2.98
C ASP A 116 8.76 -1.51 2.44
N ALA A 117 7.99 -0.42 2.63
CA ALA A 117 6.72 -0.20 1.94
C ALA A 117 6.33 1.28 1.93
N VAL A 118 5.46 1.64 0.99
CA VAL A 118 4.82 2.96 0.93
C VAL A 118 3.34 2.84 1.30
N VAL A 119 2.94 3.57 2.32
CA VAL A 119 1.58 3.63 2.87
C VAL A 119 0.83 4.81 2.28
N LEU A 120 -0.16 4.48 1.46
CA LEU A 120 -1.04 5.42 0.79
C LEU A 120 -2.35 5.58 1.57
N GLY A 121 -2.66 6.81 1.98
CA GLY A 121 -3.97 7.16 2.52
C GLY A 121 -5.01 7.41 1.41
N GLN A 122 -6.16 8.00 1.78
CA GLN A 122 -7.27 8.28 0.86
C GLN A 122 -6.83 9.02 -0.41
N ARG A 123 -6.03 10.09 -0.26
CA ARG A 123 -5.56 10.87 -1.41
C ARG A 123 -4.62 10.09 -2.33
N GLY A 124 -3.78 9.23 -1.75
CA GLY A 124 -2.90 8.35 -2.52
C GLY A 124 -3.72 7.32 -3.30
N TYR A 125 -4.77 6.78 -2.68
CA TYR A 125 -5.75 5.92 -3.35
C TYR A 125 -6.46 6.65 -4.49
N ASP A 126 -7.02 7.83 -4.26
CA ASP A 126 -7.76 8.58 -5.30
C ASP A 126 -6.85 8.88 -6.49
N THR A 127 -5.61 9.29 -6.21
CA THR A 127 -4.63 9.58 -7.26
C THR A 127 -4.25 8.29 -8.03
N LEU A 128 -4.08 7.16 -7.34
CA LEU A 128 -3.79 5.88 -8.00
C LEU A 128 -4.99 5.39 -8.81
N ARG A 129 -6.22 5.55 -8.31
CA ARG A 129 -7.45 5.20 -9.02
C ARG A 129 -7.57 5.99 -10.32
N ASP A 130 -7.43 7.31 -10.25
CA ASP A 130 -7.54 8.18 -11.43
C ASP A 130 -6.48 7.80 -12.50
N LEU A 131 -5.28 7.37 -12.09
CA LEU A 131 -4.27 6.84 -13.01
C LEU A 131 -4.66 5.51 -13.65
N LEU A 132 -5.24 4.59 -12.89
CA LEU A 132 -5.71 3.29 -13.40
C LEU A 132 -6.84 3.45 -14.42
N ASP A 133 -7.72 4.42 -14.18
CA ASP A 133 -8.86 4.73 -15.05
C ASP A 133 -8.42 5.43 -16.36
N HIS A 134 -7.21 6.02 -16.39
CA HIS A 134 -6.66 6.74 -17.54
C HIS A 134 -5.48 5.99 -18.20
N SER A 135 -5.81 5.10 -19.16
CA SER A 135 -4.91 4.16 -19.86
C SER A 135 -3.56 4.71 -20.35
N LEU A 136 -3.50 5.96 -20.80
CA LEU A 136 -2.28 6.61 -21.34
C LEU A 136 -1.19 6.86 -20.27
N SER A 137 -1.54 6.89 -18.98
CA SER A 137 -0.59 7.11 -17.88
C SER A 137 0.07 5.82 -17.36
N LEU A 138 -0.46 4.66 -17.76
CA LEU A 138 -0.14 3.37 -17.14
C LEU A 138 1.17 2.76 -17.63
N ASP A 139 1.52 2.95 -18.91
CA ASP A 139 2.74 2.35 -19.49
C ASP A 139 4.01 2.88 -18.82
N LEU A 140 4.03 4.16 -18.41
CA LEU A 140 5.14 4.78 -17.67
C LEU A 140 5.18 4.37 -16.18
N LEU A 141 4.05 3.97 -15.60
CA LEU A 141 3.93 3.64 -14.17
C LEU A 141 4.12 2.16 -13.84
N ARG A 142 4.05 1.26 -14.83
CA ARG A 142 4.21 -0.19 -14.60
C ARG A 142 5.56 -0.56 -14.02
N GLY A 143 6.63 0.06 -14.54
CA GLY A 143 7.99 -0.06 -14.02
C GLY A 143 8.26 0.80 -12.80
N ALA A 144 7.34 1.69 -12.43
CA ALA A 144 7.61 2.77 -11.50
C ALA A 144 7.61 2.34 -10.03
N PHE A 145 6.74 1.46 -9.54
CA PHE A 145 6.78 1.11 -8.10
C PHE A 145 7.54 -0.21 -7.89
N PRO A 146 8.88 -0.19 -7.63
CA PRO A 146 9.65 -1.38 -7.31
C PRO A 146 9.46 -1.86 -5.86
N PHE A 147 8.68 -1.12 -5.07
CA PHE A 147 8.45 -1.38 -3.65
C PHE A 147 6.97 -1.75 -3.38
N PRO A 148 6.69 -2.45 -2.26
CA PRO A 148 5.33 -2.74 -1.83
C PRO A 148 4.51 -1.48 -1.52
N LEU A 149 3.23 -1.48 -1.94
CA LEU A 149 2.26 -0.42 -1.64
C LEU A 149 1.20 -0.92 -0.65
N TRP A 150 0.90 -0.13 0.36
CA TRP A 150 -0.21 -0.36 1.29
C TRP A 150 -1.28 0.70 1.11
N ILE A 151 -2.46 0.30 0.66
CA ILE A 151 -3.53 1.20 0.26
C ILE A 151 -4.59 1.18 1.37
N CYS A 152 -4.61 2.25 2.15
CA CYS A 152 -5.43 2.37 3.35
C CYS A 152 -6.72 3.14 3.06
N ARG A 153 -7.76 2.42 2.61
CA ARG A 153 -9.11 2.97 2.36
C ARG A 153 -10.04 2.70 3.54
N LEU A 154 -10.10 3.64 4.49
CA LEU A 154 -11.01 3.58 5.64
C LEU A 154 -11.03 2.20 6.34
N PRO A 155 -9.91 1.74 6.92
CA PRO A 155 -9.85 0.44 7.58
C PRO A 155 -10.78 0.39 8.80
N LYS A 156 -11.54 -0.70 8.93
CA LYS A 156 -12.44 -0.93 10.08
C LYS A 156 -11.62 -1.35 11.31
N PHE A 157 -12.07 -0.92 12.48
CA PHE A 157 -11.38 -1.19 13.73
C PHE A 157 -11.55 -2.64 14.22
N GLY A 158 -10.54 -3.11 14.99
CA GLY A 158 -10.55 -4.42 15.63
C GLY A 158 -10.36 -5.60 14.69
N ARG A 159 -9.96 -5.37 13.43
CA ARG A 159 -9.54 -6.41 12.50
C ARG A 159 -8.12 -6.88 12.82
N LYS A 160 -7.80 -8.14 12.51
CA LYS A 160 -6.50 -8.77 12.77
C LYS A 160 -6.08 -9.65 11.59
N ASN A 161 -4.84 -10.10 11.57
CA ASN A 161 -4.29 -11.06 10.61
C ASN A 161 -4.17 -10.49 9.19
N VAL A 162 -3.38 -11.19 8.38
CA VAL A 162 -3.16 -10.85 6.97
C VAL A 162 -3.59 -12.03 6.11
N LEU A 163 -4.53 -11.77 5.19
CA LEU A 163 -4.95 -12.72 4.17
C LEU A 163 -4.05 -12.55 2.95
N VAL A 164 -3.25 -13.55 2.60
CA VAL A 164 -2.35 -13.51 1.44
C VAL A 164 -2.93 -14.37 0.32
N ALA A 165 -3.39 -13.75 -0.76
CA ALA A 165 -3.88 -14.46 -1.93
C ALA A 165 -2.72 -15.07 -2.71
N VAL A 166 -2.76 -16.38 -2.90
CA VAL A 166 -1.68 -17.15 -3.56
C VAL A 166 -2.18 -17.95 -4.75
N ASP A 167 -1.41 -17.90 -5.84
CA ASP A 167 -1.69 -18.58 -7.10
C ASP A 167 -0.44 -19.29 -7.67
N GLY A 168 0.67 -19.33 -6.92
CA GLY A 168 1.94 -19.93 -7.34
C GLY A 168 2.72 -19.08 -8.35
N SER A 169 2.33 -17.83 -8.56
CA SER A 169 3.07 -16.86 -9.36
C SER A 169 4.16 -16.16 -8.54
N GLU A 170 5.20 -15.67 -9.21
CA GLU A 170 6.27 -14.89 -8.57
C GLU A 170 5.75 -13.66 -7.78
N PRO A 171 4.77 -12.87 -8.28
CA PRO A 171 4.14 -11.80 -7.50
C PRO A 171 3.49 -12.30 -6.20
N SER A 172 2.87 -13.48 -6.21
CA SER A 172 2.25 -14.06 -5.01
C SER A 172 3.30 -14.51 -3.98
N LEU A 173 4.44 -15.04 -4.45
CA LEU A 173 5.57 -15.41 -3.59
C LEU A 173 6.20 -14.17 -2.95
N ARG A 174 6.42 -13.10 -3.73
CA ARG A 174 6.99 -11.84 -3.24
C ARG A 174 6.11 -11.16 -2.20
N ILE A 175 4.79 -11.13 -2.40
CA ILE A 175 3.91 -10.54 -1.39
C ILE A 175 3.79 -11.41 -0.13
N ALA A 176 3.92 -12.74 -0.25
CA ALA A 176 4.01 -13.64 0.90
C ALA A 176 5.30 -13.38 1.70
N ASP A 177 6.45 -13.30 1.02
CA ASP A 177 7.73 -12.93 1.62
C ASP A 177 7.66 -11.57 2.33
N HIS A 178 7.10 -10.55 1.66
CA HIS A 178 6.86 -9.23 2.26
C HIS A 178 6.02 -9.30 3.53
N ALA A 179 4.93 -10.07 3.51
CA ALA A 179 4.07 -10.23 4.68
C ALA A 179 4.81 -10.89 5.85
N GLY A 180 5.61 -11.93 5.58
CA GLY A 180 6.47 -12.57 6.57
C GLY A 180 7.52 -11.61 7.12
N PHE A 181 8.22 -10.88 6.25
CA PHE A 181 9.23 -9.90 6.62
C PHE A 181 8.65 -8.80 7.53
N ILE A 182 7.52 -8.20 7.16
CA ILE A 182 6.86 -7.13 7.93
C ILE A 182 6.39 -7.63 9.30
N LEU A 183 5.86 -8.85 9.39
CA LEU A 183 5.28 -9.40 10.61
C LEU A 183 6.25 -10.24 11.45
N SER A 184 7.48 -10.45 10.98
CA SER A 184 8.53 -11.24 11.65
C SER A 184 8.78 -10.83 13.10
N ARG A 185 8.48 -9.57 13.46
CA ARG A 185 8.60 -9.07 14.83
C ARG A 185 7.26 -8.55 15.32
N GLY A 186 6.78 -9.14 16.40
CA GLY A 186 5.56 -8.69 17.07
C GLY A 186 4.54 -9.82 17.27
N PRO A 187 3.94 -9.91 18.46
CA PRO A 187 2.82 -10.82 18.68
C PRO A 187 1.54 -10.23 18.06
N GLY A 188 0.62 -11.11 17.62
CA GLY A 188 -0.80 -10.74 17.47
C GLY A 188 -1.43 -10.88 16.09
N HIS A 189 -0.70 -11.32 15.06
CA HIS A 189 -1.23 -11.53 13.71
C HIS A 189 -0.81 -12.86 13.11
N ASP A 190 -1.77 -13.65 12.66
CA ASP A 190 -1.49 -14.82 11.81
C ASP A 190 -1.42 -14.38 10.34
N ILE A 191 -0.65 -15.13 9.56
CA ILE A 191 -0.67 -15.05 8.09
C ILE A 191 -1.50 -16.21 7.59
N VAL A 192 -2.54 -15.92 6.80
CA VAL A 192 -3.38 -16.93 6.16
C VAL A 192 -3.09 -16.92 4.67
N LEU A 193 -2.42 -17.96 4.19
CA LEU A 193 -2.24 -18.22 2.77
C LEU A 193 -3.55 -18.75 2.19
N PHE A 194 -4.09 -18.04 1.21
CA PHE A 194 -5.43 -18.28 0.69
C PHE A 194 -5.42 -18.53 -0.80
N HIS A 195 -5.94 -19.69 -1.21
CA HIS A 195 -6.07 -20.06 -2.60
C HIS A 195 -7.55 -20.23 -2.98
N VAL A 196 -7.91 -19.75 -4.17
CA VAL A 196 -9.23 -19.96 -4.77
C VAL A 196 -9.09 -20.95 -5.92
N ALA A 197 -9.52 -22.18 -5.70
CA ALA A 197 -9.58 -23.21 -6.72
C ALA A 197 -10.81 -23.00 -7.62
N GLY A 198 -10.64 -23.20 -8.92
CA GLY A 198 -11.75 -23.17 -9.86
C GLY A 198 -12.72 -24.33 -9.63
N PRO A 199 -14.02 -24.20 -9.94
CA PRO A 199 -15.03 -25.25 -9.69
C PRO A 199 -14.76 -26.59 -10.38
N LYS A 200 -13.94 -26.56 -11.44
CA LYS A 200 -13.54 -27.74 -12.23
C LYS A 200 -12.09 -28.18 -11.96
N SER A 201 -11.40 -27.48 -11.07
CA SER A 201 -10.01 -27.76 -10.71
C SER A 201 -10.00 -28.61 -9.45
N ALA A 202 -9.08 -29.60 -9.39
CA ALA A 202 -8.79 -30.25 -8.13
C ALA A 202 -8.26 -29.21 -7.14
N ALA A 203 -8.68 -29.31 -5.87
CA ALA A 203 -8.07 -28.50 -4.82
C ALA A 203 -6.58 -28.83 -4.75
N PRO A 204 -5.67 -27.84 -4.70
CA PRO A 204 -4.25 -28.12 -4.53
C PRO A 204 -4.00 -28.86 -3.22
N GLY A 205 -3.00 -29.75 -3.22
CA GLY A 205 -2.52 -30.37 -2.00
C GLY A 205 -1.78 -29.37 -1.10
N PRO A 206 -1.43 -29.76 0.14
CA PRO A 206 -0.72 -28.91 1.09
C PRO A 206 0.59 -28.32 0.52
N GLU A 207 1.26 -29.07 -0.35
CA GLU A 207 2.54 -28.73 -0.98
C GLU A 207 2.49 -27.45 -1.82
N PHE A 208 1.30 -27.08 -2.31
CA PHE A 208 1.10 -25.83 -3.05
C PHE A 208 1.50 -24.59 -2.24
N PHE A 209 1.40 -24.65 -0.92
CA PHE A 209 1.72 -23.55 -0.03
C PHE A 209 3.16 -23.58 0.47
N ASP A 210 3.91 -24.67 0.26
CA ASP A 210 5.19 -24.90 0.93
C ASP A 210 6.21 -23.80 0.61
N GLU A 211 6.32 -23.40 -0.66
CA GLU A 211 7.23 -22.33 -1.07
C GLU A 211 6.91 -21.00 -0.35
N CYS A 212 5.63 -20.62 -0.25
CA CYS A 212 5.20 -19.44 0.50
C CYS A 212 5.52 -19.57 2.00
N ARG A 213 5.24 -20.74 2.59
CA ARG A 213 5.49 -21.01 4.02
C ARG A 213 6.98 -20.92 4.34
N GLU A 214 7.82 -21.48 3.47
CA GLU A 214 9.27 -21.42 3.60
C GLU A 214 9.78 -19.99 3.48
N LEU A 215 9.32 -19.20 2.51
CA LEU A 215 9.71 -17.80 2.35
C LEU A 215 9.34 -16.99 3.60
N ILE A 216 8.09 -17.10 4.06
CA ILE A 216 7.61 -16.44 5.27
C ILE A 216 8.43 -16.83 6.50
N ALA A 217 8.76 -18.12 6.66
CA ALA A 217 9.57 -18.61 7.77
C ALA A 217 11.02 -18.13 7.69
N LYS A 218 11.63 -18.15 6.49
CA LYS A 218 12.98 -17.62 6.24
C LYS A 218 13.07 -16.11 6.55
N ALA A 219 12.00 -15.36 6.33
CA ALA A 219 11.88 -13.96 6.71
C ALA A 219 11.78 -13.74 8.25
N GLY A 220 11.73 -14.82 9.04
CA GLY A 220 11.72 -14.81 10.50
C GLY A 220 10.33 -14.85 11.14
N PHE A 221 9.28 -15.14 10.37
CA PHE A 221 7.93 -15.27 10.93
C PHE A 221 7.66 -16.67 11.49
N PRO A 222 6.99 -16.82 12.65
CA PRO A 222 6.76 -18.12 13.27
C PRO A 222 5.88 -19.05 12.41
N PHE A 223 6.40 -20.26 12.11
CA PHE A 223 5.74 -21.21 11.22
C PHE A 223 4.37 -21.69 11.74
N ASP A 224 4.19 -21.75 13.06
CA ASP A 224 2.96 -22.12 13.75
C ASP A 224 1.83 -21.07 13.62
N ARG A 225 2.17 -19.85 13.19
CA ARG A 225 1.24 -18.74 12.89
C ARG A 225 0.95 -18.58 11.39
N ILE A 226 1.44 -19.51 10.56
CA ILE A 226 1.11 -19.59 9.14
C ILE A 226 -0.02 -20.59 8.97
N ARG A 227 -1.18 -20.12 8.49
CA ARG A 227 -2.35 -20.95 8.17
C ARG A 227 -2.50 -21.05 6.66
N THR A 228 -3.09 -22.13 6.19
CA THR A 228 -3.46 -22.31 4.78
C THR A 228 -4.96 -22.50 4.67
N LYS A 229 -5.55 -21.96 3.61
CA LYS A 229 -6.98 -22.12 3.34
C LYS A 229 -7.22 -22.15 1.84
N THR A 230 -7.96 -23.16 1.39
CA THR A 230 -8.41 -23.29 0.01
C THR A 230 -9.93 -23.22 -0.02
N VAL A 231 -10.48 -22.45 -0.95
CA VAL A 231 -11.92 -22.46 -1.24
C VAL A 231 -12.15 -22.75 -2.71
N VAL A 232 -13.30 -23.34 -3.02
CA VAL A 232 -13.73 -23.55 -4.41
C VAL A 232 -14.72 -22.45 -4.77
N ALA A 233 -14.43 -21.65 -5.79
CA ALA A 233 -15.32 -20.59 -6.24
C ALA A 233 -15.14 -20.27 -7.73
N ALA A 234 -16.22 -19.81 -8.37
CA ALA A 234 -16.17 -19.39 -9.78
C ALA A 234 -15.48 -18.03 -9.99
N GLY A 235 -15.47 -17.17 -8.96
CA GLY A 235 -14.89 -15.82 -9.01
C GLY A 235 -13.83 -15.62 -7.93
N VAL A 236 -12.57 -15.51 -8.35
CA VAL A 236 -11.42 -15.28 -7.43
C VAL A 236 -11.59 -13.99 -6.61
N PRO A 237 -11.91 -12.81 -7.20
CA PRO A 237 -12.02 -11.58 -6.42
C PRO A 237 -13.14 -11.64 -5.38
N ALA A 238 -14.32 -12.12 -5.78
CA ALA A 238 -15.47 -12.26 -4.88
C ALA A 238 -15.17 -13.19 -3.69
N ALA A 239 -14.46 -14.30 -3.93
CA ALA A 239 -14.03 -15.21 -2.87
C ALA A 239 -13.03 -14.56 -1.91
N ILE A 240 -12.05 -13.81 -2.42
CA ILE A 240 -11.08 -13.06 -1.59
C ILE A 240 -11.80 -12.00 -0.75
N LEU A 241 -12.72 -11.24 -1.33
CA LEU A 241 -13.49 -10.21 -0.61
C LEU A 241 -14.37 -10.82 0.49
N ALA A 242 -15.04 -11.94 0.20
CA ALA A 242 -15.87 -12.67 1.17
C ALA A 242 -15.03 -13.23 2.33
N GLU A 243 -13.86 -13.80 2.02
CA GLU A 243 -12.92 -14.28 3.04
C GLU A 243 -12.39 -13.11 3.89
N ALA A 244 -11.98 -12.02 3.25
CA ALA A 244 -11.47 -10.82 3.90
C ALA A 244 -12.48 -10.25 4.92
N GLU A 245 -13.76 -10.17 4.55
CA GLU A 245 -14.81 -9.68 5.44
C GLU A 245 -15.13 -10.68 6.56
N SER A 246 -15.37 -11.95 6.22
CA SER A 246 -15.80 -12.98 7.18
C SER A 246 -14.72 -13.31 8.22
N GLY A 247 -13.47 -13.42 7.80
CA GLY A 247 -12.33 -13.59 8.71
C GLY A 247 -11.88 -12.29 9.38
N ARG A 248 -12.53 -11.16 9.06
CA ARG A 248 -12.22 -9.82 9.59
C ARG A 248 -10.72 -9.48 9.48
N TYR A 249 -10.15 -9.74 8.32
CA TYR A 249 -8.72 -9.54 8.08
C TYR A 249 -8.35 -8.06 8.10
N ALA A 250 -7.26 -7.72 8.80
CA ALA A 250 -6.77 -6.34 8.87
C ALA A 250 -6.14 -5.90 7.54
N ALA A 251 -5.49 -6.83 6.84
CA ALA A 251 -4.96 -6.59 5.51
C ALA A 251 -5.22 -7.76 4.56
N VAL A 252 -5.34 -7.42 3.28
CA VAL A 252 -5.40 -8.37 2.16
C VAL A 252 -4.21 -8.10 1.25
N ALA A 253 -3.34 -9.11 1.13
CA ALA A 253 -2.10 -9.08 0.41
C ALA A 253 -2.23 -9.86 -0.91
N LEU A 254 -1.85 -9.24 -2.03
CA LEU A 254 -1.93 -9.86 -3.35
C LEU A 254 -0.85 -9.32 -4.30
N GLY A 255 -0.44 -10.16 -5.25
CA GLY A 255 0.44 -9.74 -6.33
C GLY A 255 -0.23 -8.69 -7.23
N ARG A 256 0.55 -7.75 -7.75
CA ARG A 256 0.08 -6.66 -8.61
C ARG A 256 -0.28 -7.18 -10.00
N THR A 257 0.48 -8.11 -10.56
CA THR A 257 0.25 -8.67 -11.89
C THR A 257 -0.11 -10.14 -11.81
N GLY A 258 -1.40 -10.46 -11.71
CA GLY A 258 -1.88 -11.81 -11.99
C GLY A 258 -1.86 -12.07 -13.49
N ILE A 259 -0.68 -12.36 -14.06
CA ILE A 259 -0.57 -12.95 -15.39
C ILE A 259 -0.14 -14.39 -15.17
N GLY A 260 -1.09 -15.30 -15.41
CA GLY A 260 -0.93 -16.71 -15.20
C GLY A 260 0.26 -17.29 -15.96
N LYS A 261 0.82 -18.35 -15.38
CA LYS A 261 1.56 -19.35 -16.14
C LYS A 261 0.59 -20.00 -17.13
N SER A 262 0.45 -19.43 -18.31
CA SER A 262 0.11 -20.17 -19.52
C SER A 262 1.11 -19.73 -20.57
N GLY A 263 1.99 -20.66 -20.95
CA GLY A 263 3.09 -20.42 -21.87
C GLY A 263 2.59 -20.05 -23.26
N ASP A 264 2.30 -18.76 -23.46
CA ASP A 264 2.14 -18.22 -24.79
C ASP A 264 3.14 -17.07 -24.98
N LYS A 265 4.05 -17.32 -25.91
CA LYS A 265 5.08 -16.39 -26.34
C LYS A 265 4.39 -15.20 -27.00
N ASP A 266 4.88 -14.00 -26.67
CA ASP A 266 4.75 -12.76 -27.44
C ASP A 266 4.07 -12.89 -28.81
N LYS A 267 2.74 -12.68 -28.85
CA LYS A 267 2.04 -12.29 -30.07
C LYS A 267 0.97 -11.26 -29.73
N GLY A 268 1.32 -9.98 -29.95
CA GLY A 268 0.39 -8.86 -29.99
C GLY A 268 -0.14 -8.41 -28.62
N ALA A 269 0.72 -7.88 -27.75
CA ALA A 269 0.28 -7.41 -26.45
C ALA A 269 -0.44 -6.04 -26.56
N ALA A 270 -1.75 -6.04 -26.32
CA ALA A 270 -2.46 -4.87 -25.83
C ALA A 270 -1.75 -4.29 -24.59
N PRO A 271 -1.87 -2.98 -24.28
CA PRO A 271 -1.22 -2.38 -23.11
C PRO A 271 -1.56 -3.17 -21.83
N LYS A 272 -0.55 -3.85 -21.26
CA LYS A 272 -0.63 -4.75 -20.08
C LYS A 272 -1.00 -4.00 -18.80
N ALA A 273 -2.26 -3.87 -18.39
CA ALA A 273 -2.71 -3.13 -17.19
C ALA A 273 -1.78 -3.13 -15.94
N PHE A 274 -1.75 -2.03 -15.17
CA PHE A 274 -0.93 -1.90 -13.95
C PHE A 274 -1.27 -2.94 -12.88
N PHE A 275 -2.56 -3.24 -12.72
CA PHE A 275 -3.06 -4.37 -11.95
C PHE A 275 -3.55 -5.48 -12.90
N GLY A 276 -3.32 -6.74 -12.52
CA GLY A 276 -4.06 -7.86 -13.09
C GLY A 276 -5.55 -7.76 -12.75
N ALA A 277 -6.40 -8.49 -13.48
CA ALA A 277 -7.85 -8.39 -13.33
C ALA A 277 -8.33 -8.58 -11.87
N VAL A 278 -7.77 -9.56 -11.16
CA VAL A 278 -8.08 -9.81 -9.75
C VAL A 278 -7.68 -8.63 -8.88
N SER A 279 -6.44 -8.15 -8.99
CA SER A 279 -5.93 -7.06 -8.17
C SER A 279 -6.65 -5.74 -8.42
N ASN A 280 -7.09 -5.50 -9.66
CA ASN A 280 -7.90 -4.35 -10.01
C ASN A 280 -9.28 -4.40 -9.34
N ASP A 281 -9.96 -5.54 -9.41
CA ASP A 281 -11.26 -5.74 -8.76
C ASP A 281 -11.15 -5.55 -7.24
N ILE A 282 -10.14 -6.15 -6.61
CA ILE A 282 -9.85 -5.96 -5.18
C ILE A 282 -9.55 -4.49 -4.84
N PHE A 283 -8.77 -3.79 -5.67
CA PHE A 283 -8.44 -2.38 -5.44
C PHE A 283 -9.69 -1.49 -5.37
N HIS A 284 -10.69 -1.74 -6.23
CA HIS A 284 -11.93 -0.98 -6.25
C HIS A 284 -12.91 -1.40 -5.15
N ASN A 285 -13.00 -2.69 -4.85
CA ASN A 285 -14.08 -3.26 -4.05
C ASN A 285 -13.70 -3.66 -2.60
N LEU A 286 -12.40 -3.70 -2.27
CA LEU A 286 -11.99 -4.00 -0.89
C LEU A 286 -12.40 -2.88 0.07
N ALA A 287 -13.12 -3.27 1.13
CA ALA A 287 -13.57 -2.36 2.17
C ALA A 287 -13.15 -2.85 3.56
N GLY A 288 -12.78 -1.90 4.42
CA GLY A 288 -12.49 -2.15 5.83
C GLY A 288 -11.18 -2.87 6.15
N ALA A 289 -10.44 -3.36 5.15
CA ALA A 289 -9.08 -3.88 5.28
C ALA A 289 -8.11 -3.02 4.47
N VAL A 290 -6.81 -3.10 4.77
CA VAL A 290 -5.76 -2.47 3.98
C VAL A 290 -5.32 -3.41 2.86
N MET A 291 -5.24 -2.91 1.63
CA MET A 291 -4.72 -3.69 0.51
C MET A 291 -3.20 -3.59 0.49
N TRP A 292 -2.49 -4.72 0.51
CA TRP A 292 -1.03 -4.77 0.28
C TRP A 292 -0.77 -5.33 -1.11
N VAL A 293 0.01 -4.61 -1.91
CA VAL A 293 0.35 -5.05 -3.26
C VAL A 293 1.85 -4.96 -3.51
N SER A 294 2.39 -5.98 -4.16
CA SER A 294 3.78 -6.05 -4.60
C SER A 294 3.84 -6.50 -6.04
N ARG A 295 4.90 -6.13 -6.76
CA ARG A 295 5.14 -6.58 -8.13
C ARG A 295 5.37 -8.08 -8.19
#